data_AF-A0A9P6CMP4-F1
#
_entry.id   AF-A0A9P6CMP4-F1
#
_cell.length_a   1.000
_cell.length_b   1.000
_cell.length_c   1.000
_cell.angle_alpha   90.00
_cell.angle_beta   90.00
_cell.angle_gamma   90.00
#
_symmetry.space_group_name_H-M   'P 1'
#
loop_
_entity.id
_entity.type
_entity.pdbx_description
1 polymer ?
#
loop_
_entity_poly.entity_id
_entity_poly.type
_entity_poly.pdbx_seq_one_letter_code
_entity_poly.pdbx_strand_id
1 'polypeptide(L)'
;MAPPPSPKHPLLCKPMVSEWRHTLSNGLVVMERPKEGWPKRHMFDHPFKGLVKSQRESWLANTKPALLASTWHTGQGTIRDSYNKLSKLLPQLIHAPGLEIGIPTPADPPATSAAYAGVAPYHFLITGLSQMAVNMLIYMKVAASAECVAFFIPVTMQNSEYLGTIEGLYFNSAAADRVRTAVQNSLRTEGSTLTYLREHLPQDPEVANKLIDSITVEPIEIIDQGGDKVTVWNILCTPPPLPHADYVTWMDKVRKLELLDKYGGRGTFRVQRQFHCIACQSVSHPTGLCPFPLVKGWLGQPATTSMAEDASIEEVKTPKHQAPTGRGGGKGHATRGHRTY
;
A
#
# COMPACT_ATOMS: atom_id res chain seq x y z
N MET A 1 -37.19 -24.54 -31.01
CA MET A 1 -37.12 -23.53 -29.93
C MET A 1 -35.74 -22.90 -29.98
N ALA A 2 -35.64 -21.59 -30.21
CA ALA A 2 -34.36 -20.90 -30.12
C ALA A 2 -33.93 -20.83 -28.65
N PRO A 3 -32.63 -20.98 -28.32
CA PRO A 3 -32.14 -20.81 -26.96
C PRO A 3 -32.46 -19.38 -26.47
N PRO A 4 -32.80 -19.21 -25.18
CA PRO A 4 -33.05 -17.88 -24.65
C PRO A 4 -31.78 -17.02 -24.80
N PRO A 5 -31.92 -15.73 -25.14
CA PRO A 5 -30.78 -14.84 -25.24
C PRO A 5 -30.05 -14.81 -23.91
N SER A 6 -28.73 -15.02 -23.92
CA SER A 6 -27.91 -14.92 -22.72
C SER A 6 -28.10 -13.53 -22.11
N PRO A 7 -28.36 -13.42 -20.78
CA PRO A 7 -28.53 -12.14 -20.14
C PRO A 7 -27.29 -11.28 -20.38
N LYS A 8 -27.48 -10.12 -21.01
CA LYS A 8 -26.39 -9.16 -21.23
C LYS A 8 -25.90 -8.68 -19.87
N HIS A 9 -24.59 -8.72 -19.67
CA HIS A 9 -23.97 -8.25 -18.43
C HIS A 9 -24.36 -6.77 -18.20
N PRO A 10 -24.78 -6.35 -16.98
CA PRO A 10 -25.25 -4.98 -16.72
C PRO A 10 -24.29 -3.87 -17.17
N LEU A 11 -22.98 -4.14 -17.12
CA LEU A 11 -21.89 -3.25 -17.57
C LEU A 11 -21.75 -3.09 -19.10
N LEU A 12 -22.49 -3.87 -19.90
CA LEU A 12 -22.45 -3.81 -21.37
C LEU A 12 -23.62 -3.01 -21.96
N CYS A 13 -24.48 -2.43 -21.12
CA CYS A 13 -25.57 -1.56 -21.57
C CYS A 13 -25.06 -0.12 -21.79
N LYS A 14 -25.51 0.58 -22.83
CA LYS A 14 -25.16 2.00 -23.02
C LYS A 14 -25.91 2.85 -21.98
N PRO A 15 -25.23 3.63 -21.12
CA PRO A 15 -25.89 4.51 -20.17
C PRO A 15 -26.46 5.76 -20.84
N MET A 16 -27.57 6.26 -20.30
CA MET A 16 -27.91 7.68 -20.33
C MET A 16 -27.45 8.31 -18.99
N VAL A 17 -26.84 9.50 -19.09
CA VAL A 17 -26.55 10.50 -18.02
C VAL A 17 -25.11 10.55 -17.44
N SER A 18 -24.51 11.74 -17.63
CA SER A 18 -23.20 12.29 -17.20
C SER A 18 -21.96 11.50 -17.67
N GLU A 19 -21.01 12.17 -18.31
CA GLU A 19 -19.78 11.59 -18.91
C GLU A 19 -18.89 10.76 -17.95
N TRP A 20 -19.22 10.70 -16.66
CA TRP A 20 -18.36 10.14 -15.61
C TRP A 20 -19.07 9.09 -14.75
N ARG A 21 -20.35 8.82 -15.01
CA ARG A 21 -21.17 7.88 -14.23
C ARG A 21 -21.91 6.93 -15.15
N HIS A 22 -22.00 5.68 -14.72
CA HIS A 22 -22.70 4.62 -15.40
C HIS A 22 -23.76 4.03 -14.47
N THR A 23 -25.02 4.14 -14.86
CA THR A 23 -26.12 3.46 -14.16
C THR A 23 -26.33 2.10 -14.78
N LEU A 24 -26.12 1.05 -13.98
CA LEU A 24 -26.37 -0.33 -14.36
C LEU A 24 -27.87 -0.60 -14.49
N SER A 25 -28.24 -1.70 -15.15
CA SER A 25 -29.64 -2.10 -15.34
C SER A 25 -30.39 -2.36 -14.03
N ASN A 26 -29.68 -2.57 -12.92
CA ASN A 26 -30.25 -2.72 -11.58
C ASN A 26 -30.31 -1.39 -10.79
N GLY A 27 -30.00 -0.26 -11.43
CA GLY A 27 -30.02 1.07 -10.80
C GLY A 27 -28.75 1.43 -10.03
N LEU A 28 -27.76 0.53 -9.89
CA LEU A 28 -26.50 0.87 -9.26
C LEU A 28 -25.76 1.90 -10.10
N VAL A 29 -25.43 3.04 -9.48
CA VAL A 29 -24.60 4.08 -10.10
C VAL A 29 -23.15 3.84 -9.70
N VAL A 30 -22.31 3.58 -10.70
CA VAL A 30 -20.86 3.47 -10.53
C VAL A 30 -20.14 4.53 -11.35
N MET A 31 -18.94 4.89 -10.95
CA MET A 31 -18.08 5.71 -11.79
C MET A 31 -17.66 4.95 -13.05
N GLU A 32 -17.60 5.68 -14.16
CA GLU A 32 -16.89 5.20 -15.34
C GLU A 32 -15.37 5.26 -15.09
N ARG A 33 -14.63 4.35 -15.71
CA ARG A 33 -13.16 4.38 -15.68
C ARG A 33 -12.69 5.70 -16.32
N PRO A 34 -11.84 6.49 -15.63
CA PRO A 34 -11.31 7.72 -16.22
C PRO A 34 -10.54 7.44 -17.51
N LYS A 35 -10.59 8.37 -18.47
CA LYS A 35 -9.89 8.26 -19.77
C LYS A 35 -8.39 8.06 -19.60
N GLU A 36 -7.78 8.74 -18.62
CA GLU A 36 -6.36 8.64 -18.27
C GLU A 36 -6.03 7.39 -17.43
N GLY A 37 -7.06 6.62 -17.05
CA GLY A 37 -6.95 5.51 -16.11
C GLY A 37 -7.08 5.93 -14.65
N TRP A 38 -7.11 4.94 -13.77
CA TRP A 38 -7.11 5.17 -12.33
C TRP A 38 -5.72 5.58 -11.84
N PRO A 39 -5.63 6.45 -10.82
CA PRO A 39 -4.39 6.69 -10.12
C PRO A 39 -3.74 5.38 -9.67
N LYS A 40 -2.42 5.32 -9.77
CA LYS A 40 -1.69 4.10 -9.44
C LYS A 40 -1.64 3.90 -7.94
N ARG A 41 -1.99 2.69 -7.51
CA ARG A 41 -1.83 2.25 -6.12
C ARG A 41 -0.57 1.40 -5.99
N HIS A 42 0.45 1.98 -5.38
CA HIS A 42 1.66 1.23 -5.01
C HIS A 42 1.44 0.57 -3.65
N MET A 43 1.52 -0.75 -3.61
CA MET A 43 1.51 -1.54 -2.38
C MET A 43 2.91 -2.12 -2.21
N PHE A 44 3.48 -2.06 -1.01
CA PHE A 44 4.79 -2.65 -0.75
C PHE A 44 4.67 -4.10 -0.30
N ASP A 45 3.76 -4.32 0.64
CA ASP A 45 3.59 -5.61 1.28
C ASP A 45 2.81 -6.59 0.42
N HIS A 46 3.05 -7.88 0.67
CA HIS A 46 2.17 -8.91 0.14
C HIS A 46 0.72 -8.59 0.51
N PRO A 47 -0.25 -8.74 -0.41
CA PRO A 47 -1.67 -8.63 -0.07
C PRO A 47 -2.15 -9.57 1.06
N PHE A 48 -1.34 -10.55 1.44
CA PHE A 48 -1.56 -11.53 2.50
C PHE A 48 -0.70 -11.28 3.73
N LYS A 49 0.06 -10.18 3.77
CA LYS A 49 0.80 -9.79 4.97
C LYS A 49 -0.18 -9.57 6.12
N GLY A 50 0.20 -10.04 7.29
CA GLY A 50 -0.62 -9.97 8.48
C GLY A 50 -1.74 -11.00 8.54
N LEU A 51 -1.96 -11.85 7.53
CA LEU A 51 -2.88 -12.98 7.67
C LEU A 51 -2.30 -14.07 8.56
N VAL A 52 -3.17 -14.71 9.37
CA VAL A 52 -2.80 -15.94 10.08
C VAL A 52 -2.32 -17.00 9.09
N LYS A 53 -1.22 -17.68 9.43
CA LYS A 53 -0.48 -18.57 8.52
C LYS A 53 -1.38 -19.62 7.84
N SER A 54 -2.23 -20.30 8.61
CA SER A 54 -3.14 -21.33 8.08
C SER A 54 -4.15 -20.78 7.07
N GLN A 55 -4.69 -19.59 7.30
CA GLN A 55 -5.59 -18.94 6.36
C GLN A 55 -4.86 -18.51 5.09
N ARG A 56 -3.66 -17.94 5.22
CA ARG A 56 -2.82 -17.57 4.07
C ARG A 56 -2.52 -18.79 3.20
N GLU A 57 -2.13 -19.90 3.80
CA GLU A 57 -1.86 -21.15 3.09
C GLU A 57 -3.12 -21.67 2.38
N SER A 58 -4.26 -21.66 3.06
CA SER A 58 -5.55 -22.05 2.48
C SER A 58 -5.94 -21.16 1.28
N TRP A 59 -5.75 -19.84 1.40
CA TRP A 59 -6.06 -18.89 0.32
C TRP A 59 -5.12 -19.04 -0.88
N LEU A 60 -3.84 -19.31 -0.64
CA LEU A 60 -2.85 -19.57 -1.70
C LEU A 60 -3.08 -20.92 -2.39
N ALA A 61 -3.61 -21.92 -1.67
CA ALA A 61 -3.95 -23.23 -2.23
C ALA A 61 -5.30 -23.23 -2.99
N ASN A 62 -6.03 -22.11 -3.02
CA ASN A 62 -7.30 -22.02 -3.74
C ASN A 62 -7.08 -22.16 -5.26
N THR A 63 -7.65 -23.21 -5.85
CA THR A 63 -7.60 -23.48 -7.29
C THR A 63 -8.76 -22.84 -8.06
N LYS A 64 -9.77 -22.30 -7.38
CA LYS A 64 -10.90 -21.62 -8.00
C LYS A 64 -10.49 -20.21 -8.48
N PRO A 65 -11.13 -19.67 -9.54
CA PRO A 65 -10.93 -18.28 -9.93
C PRO A 65 -11.20 -17.33 -8.76
N ALA A 66 -10.20 -16.52 -8.43
CA ALA A 66 -10.27 -15.59 -7.31
C ALA A 66 -9.52 -14.30 -7.59
N LEU A 67 -9.91 -13.26 -6.86
CA LEU A 67 -9.22 -11.98 -6.79
C LEU A 67 -9.23 -11.45 -5.36
N LEU A 68 -8.51 -10.37 -5.12
CA LEU A 68 -8.53 -9.69 -3.84
C LEU A 68 -9.24 -8.34 -3.98
N ALA A 69 -10.07 -8.03 -2.98
CA ALA A 69 -10.74 -6.75 -2.88
C ALA A 69 -10.36 -6.02 -1.58
N SER A 70 -10.17 -4.71 -1.64
CA SER A 70 -10.17 -3.87 -0.44
C SER A 70 -11.09 -2.67 -0.63
N THR A 71 -11.61 -2.12 0.48
CA THR A 71 -12.49 -0.96 0.43
C THR A 71 -11.71 0.33 0.67
N TRP A 72 -12.24 1.46 0.20
CA TRP A 72 -11.79 2.78 0.65
C TRP A 72 -12.16 3.02 2.10
N HIS A 73 -11.23 3.56 2.88
CA HIS A 73 -11.45 3.91 4.28
C HIS A 73 -11.20 5.40 4.54
N THR A 74 -11.84 5.95 5.57
CA THR A 74 -11.56 7.30 6.10
C THR A 74 -11.22 7.26 7.58
N GLY A 75 -10.71 6.12 8.06
CA GLY A 75 -10.23 5.92 9.43
C GLY A 75 -11.22 5.31 10.41
N GLN A 76 -12.53 5.29 10.13
CA GLN A 76 -13.54 4.84 11.11
C GLN A 76 -14.27 3.51 10.78
N GLY A 77 -13.81 2.76 9.78
CA GLY A 77 -14.48 1.51 9.38
C GLY A 77 -13.93 0.26 10.08
N THR A 78 -14.82 -0.65 10.48
CA THR A 78 -14.45 -2.02 10.90
C THR A 78 -14.32 -2.95 9.70
N ILE A 79 -13.64 -4.08 9.88
CA ILE A 79 -13.59 -5.16 8.88
C ILE A 79 -15.00 -5.67 8.51
N ARG A 80 -15.94 -5.64 9.46
CA ARG A 80 -17.35 -6.01 9.25
C ARG A 80 -18.05 -5.00 8.34
N ASP A 81 -17.76 -3.71 8.49
CA ASP A 81 -18.34 -2.68 7.62
C ASP A 81 -17.85 -2.85 6.18
N SER A 82 -16.56 -3.13 5.99
CA SER A 82 -16.00 -3.44 4.67
C SER A 82 -16.62 -4.69 4.06
N TYR A 83 -16.79 -5.76 4.84
CA TYR A 83 -17.48 -6.96 4.40
C TYR A 83 -18.91 -6.65 3.94
N ASN A 84 -19.69 -5.93 4.75
CA ASN A 84 -21.08 -5.58 4.44
C ASN A 84 -21.19 -4.72 3.17
N LYS A 85 -20.26 -3.78 2.98
CA LYS A 85 -20.19 -2.96 1.77
C LYS A 85 -19.87 -3.79 0.54
N LEU A 86 -18.88 -4.69 0.63
CA LEU A 86 -18.51 -5.58 -0.48
C LEU A 86 -19.62 -6.58 -0.81
N SER A 87 -20.25 -7.18 0.21
CA SER A 87 -21.34 -8.15 0.02
C SER A 87 -22.58 -7.53 -0.60
N LYS A 88 -22.83 -6.24 -0.39
CA LYS A 88 -23.87 -5.48 -1.08
C LYS A 88 -23.46 -5.07 -2.51
N LEU A 89 -22.22 -4.61 -2.70
CA LEU A 89 -21.73 -4.08 -3.97
C LEU A 89 -21.52 -5.18 -5.02
N LEU A 90 -20.85 -6.28 -4.67
CA LEU A 90 -20.40 -7.29 -5.63
C LEU A 90 -21.53 -7.97 -6.40
N PRO A 91 -22.65 -8.42 -5.77
CA PRO A 91 -23.77 -9.00 -6.50
C PRO A 91 -24.46 -8.03 -7.46
N GLN A 92 -24.35 -6.72 -7.21
CA GLN A 92 -24.89 -5.70 -8.09
C GLN A 92 -23.97 -5.40 -9.28
N LEU A 93 -22.66 -5.56 -9.11
CA LEU A 93 -21.67 -5.41 -10.18
C LEU A 93 -21.65 -6.63 -11.10
N ILE A 94 -21.75 -7.83 -10.52
CA ILE A 94 -21.58 -9.08 -11.25
C ILE A 94 -22.60 -10.12 -10.79
N HIS A 95 -23.24 -10.77 -11.75
CA HIS A 95 -24.13 -11.88 -11.45
C HIS A 95 -23.31 -13.15 -11.18
N ALA A 96 -23.05 -13.44 -9.91
CA ALA A 96 -22.28 -14.59 -9.46
C ALA A 96 -23.00 -15.30 -8.28
N PRO A 97 -23.85 -16.30 -8.55
CA PRO A 97 -24.63 -16.98 -7.50
C PRO A 97 -23.78 -17.76 -6.50
N GLY A 98 -22.55 -18.13 -6.88
CA GLY A 98 -21.58 -18.82 -6.01
C GLY A 98 -20.59 -17.88 -5.33
N LEU A 99 -20.79 -16.56 -5.39
CA LEU A 99 -19.87 -15.56 -4.81
C LEU A 99 -19.65 -15.81 -3.31
N GLU A 100 -18.39 -15.92 -2.91
CA GLU A 100 -17.97 -16.01 -1.52
C GLU A 100 -16.93 -14.91 -1.22
N ILE A 101 -16.99 -14.35 -0.01
CA ILE A 101 -16.08 -13.32 0.48
C ILE A 101 -15.35 -13.84 1.73
N GLY A 102 -14.07 -14.17 1.57
CA GLY A 102 -13.17 -14.54 2.65
C GLY A 102 -12.76 -13.32 3.46
N ILE A 103 -13.13 -13.29 4.74
CA ILE A 103 -12.74 -12.24 5.69
C ILE A 103 -11.29 -12.48 6.13
N PRO A 104 -10.39 -11.51 6.01
CA PRO A 104 -9.01 -11.69 6.44
C PRO A 104 -8.92 -11.76 7.98
N THR A 105 -8.17 -12.74 8.48
CA THR A 105 -7.94 -12.95 9.91
C THR A 105 -6.51 -12.51 10.24
N PRO A 106 -6.33 -11.48 11.07
CA PRO A 106 -5.01 -11.02 11.51
C PRO A 106 -4.22 -12.13 12.23
N ALA A 107 -2.92 -12.21 11.97
CA ALA A 107 -1.99 -13.12 12.64
C ALA A 107 -1.77 -12.72 14.11
N ASP A 108 -1.62 -11.42 14.35
CA ASP A 108 -1.50 -10.85 15.68
C ASP A 108 -2.85 -10.24 16.08
N PRO A 109 -3.45 -10.65 17.21
CA PRO A 109 -4.65 -9.97 17.71
C PRO A 109 -4.30 -8.51 18.02
N PRO A 110 -5.13 -7.54 17.62
CA PRO A 110 -4.84 -6.13 17.89
C PRO A 110 -4.72 -5.94 19.41
N ALA A 111 -3.65 -5.27 19.86
CA ALA A 111 -3.36 -5.07 21.27
C ALA A 111 -4.47 -4.30 22.01
N THR A 112 -5.31 -3.55 21.28
CA THR A 112 -6.51 -2.87 21.75
C THR A 112 -7.59 -2.96 20.68
N SER A 113 -8.87 -2.99 21.08
CA SER A 113 -10.03 -2.99 20.19
C SER A 113 -10.21 -1.70 19.37
N ALA A 114 -9.23 -0.79 19.41
CA ALA A 114 -9.24 0.49 18.74
C ALA A 114 -8.69 0.34 17.31
N ALA A 115 -9.60 0.45 16.34
CA ALA A 115 -9.38 0.69 14.91
C ALA A 115 -8.32 -0.19 14.21
N TYR A 116 -8.78 -1.20 13.48
CA TYR A 116 -8.04 -1.86 12.38
C TYR A 116 -7.67 -0.91 11.22
N ALA A 117 -7.90 0.39 11.36
CA ALA A 117 -7.65 1.37 10.30
C ALA A 117 -6.15 1.45 10.05
N GLY A 118 -5.72 1.02 8.87
CA GLY A 118 -4.33 1.14 8.45
C GLY A 118 -3.39 0.03 8.95
N VAL A 119 -3.87 -1.03 9.59
CA VAL A 119 -3.05 -2.23 9.89
C VAL A 119 -3.49 -3.44 9.08
N ALA A 120 -2.54 -4.08 8.38
CA ALA A 120 -2.77 -5.27 7.57
C ALA A 120 -3.24 -6.42 8.49
N PRO A 121 -4.06 -7.35 7.99
CA PRO A 121 -4.47 -7.58 6.61
C PRO A 121 -5.71 -6.77 6.17
N TYR A 122 -5.70 -6.27 4.93
CA TYR A 122 -6.79 -5.42 4.41
C TYR A 122 -7.65 -6.04 3.31
N HIS A 123 -7.18 -7.15 2.74
CA HIS A 123 -7.73 -7.69 1.51
C HIS A 123 -8.66 -8.86 1.80
N PHE A 124 -9.88 -8.77 1.25
CA PHE A 124 -10.85 -9.85 1.23
C PHE A 124 -10.56 -10.75 0.02
N LEU A 125 -10.59 -12.07 0.24
CA LEU A 125 -10.55 -13.02 -0.86
C LEU A 125 -11.93 -13.11 -1.50
N ILE A 126 -12.04 -12.79 -2.78
CA ILE A 126 -13.27 -12.95 -3.53
C ILE A 126 -13.15 -14.20 -4.40
N THR A 127 -14.02 -15.18 -4.17
CA THR A 127 -14.01 -16.47 -4.89
C THR A 127 -15.42 -16.86 -5.32
N GLY A 128 -15.55 -18.01 -6.00
CA GLY A 128 -16.81 -18.47 -6.58
C GLY A 128 -17.27 -17.65 -7.77
N LEU A 129 -16.32 -16.96 -8.42
CA LEU A 129 -16.51 -16.22 -9.65
C LEU A 129 -16.14 -17.07 -10.88
N SER A 130 -16.67 -16.71 -12.05
CA SER A 130 -16.12 -17.21 -13.32
C SER A 130 -14.79 -16.50 -13.63
N GLN A 131 -13.93 -17.11 -14.45
CA GLN A 131 -12.67 -16.45 -14.85
C GLN A 131 -12.92 -15.14 -15.60
N MET A 132 -13.99 -15.06 -16.40
CA MET A 132 -14.41 -13.84 -17.08
C MET A 132 -14.78 -12.74 -16.07
N ALA A 133 -15.49 -13.09 -15.01
CA ALA A 133 -15.83 -12.16 -13.92
C ALA A 133 -14.59 -11.64 -13.20
N VAL A 134 -13.65 -12.53 -12.88
CA VAL A 134 -12.36 -12.15 -12.28
C VAL A 134 -11.60 -11.17 -13.19
N ASN A 135 -11.45 -11.50 -14.47
CA ASN A 135 -10.74 -10.66 -15.44
C ASN A 135 -11.43 -9.28 -15.59
N MET A 136 -12.76 -9.25 -15.59
CA MET A 136 -13.53 -8.00 -15.67
C MET A 136 -13.30 -7.10 -14.46
N LEU A 137 -13.38 -7.64 -13.25
CA LEU A 137 -13.17 -6.87 -12.02
C LEU A 137 -11.71 -6.38 -11.91
N ILE A 138 -10.73 -7.22 -12.26
CA ILE A 138 -9.32 -6.81 -12.33
C ILE A 138 -9.10 -5.72 -13.38
N TYR A 139 -9.72 -5.83 -14.56
CA TYR A 139 -9.65 -4.81 -15.60
C TYR A 139 -10.28 -3.48 -15.17
N MET A 140 -11.38 -3.55 -14.42
CA MET A 140 -12.07 -2.39 -13.86
C MET A 140 -11.19 -1.66 -12.84
N LYS A 141 -10.36 -2.41 -12.08
CA LYS A 141 -9.47 -1.98 -10.97
C LYS A 141 -10.19 -1.34 -9.79
N VAL A 142 -11.16 -0.45 -10.03
CA VAL A 142 -11.92 0.26 -9.01
C VAL A 142 -13.39 0.28 -9.39
N ALA A 143 -14.25 -0.10 -8.45
CA ALA A 143 -15.68 0.19 -8.51
C ALA A 143 -16.01 1.21 -7.43
N ALA A 144 -16.32 2.44 -7.85
CA ALA A 144 -16.72 3.52 -6.96
C ALA A 144 -18.21 3.80 -7.11
N SER A 145 -18.94 3.65 -6.01
CA SER A 145 -20.36 3.98 -5.86
C SER A 145 -20.54 4.89 -4.64
N ALA A 146 -21.73 5.47 -4.45
CA ALA A 146 -22.01 6.33 -3.31
C ALA A 146 -21.83 5.64 -1.94
N GLU A 147 -22.00 4.31 -1.87
CA GLU A 147 -21.94 3.56 -0.61
C GLU A 147 -20.58 2.87 -0.38
N CYS A 148 -19.91 2.50 -1.47
CA CYS A 148 -18.69 1.72 -1.42
C CYS A 148 -17.77 2.05 -2.60
N VAL A 149 -16.49 2.23 -2.28
CA VAL A 149 -15.40 2.17 -3.24
C VAL A 149 -14.62 0.90 -2.96
N ALA A 150 -14.52 0.03 -3.96
CA ALA A 150 -13.76 -1.21 -3.90
C ALA A 150 -12.60 -1.19 -4.90
N PHE A 151 -11.45 -1.68 -4.47
CA PHE A 151 -10.24 -1.86 -5.26
C PHE A 151 -10.02 -3.35 -5.52
N PHE A 152 -9.84 -3.73 -6.78
CA PHE A 152 -9.63 -5.11 -7.20
C PHE A 152 -8.19 -5.30 -7.67
N ILE A 153 -7.55 -6.35 -7.15
CA ILE A 153 -6.20 -6.76 -7.55
C ILE A 153 -6.16 -8.29 -7.75
N PRO A 154 -5.27 -8.80 -8.60
CA PRO A 154 -5.09 -10.25 -8.74
C PRO A 154 -4.60 -10.88 -7.42
N VAL A 155 -4.92 -12.16 -7.22
CA VAL A 155 -4.30 -12.98 -6.15
C VAL A 155 -2.80 -13.14 -6.39
N THR A 156 -2.39 -13.20 -7.66
CA THR A 156 -0.98 -13.29 -8.03
C THR A 156 -0.25 -12.02 -7.66
N MET A 157 0.84 -12.20 -6.95
CA MET A 157 1.71 -11.14 -6.51
C MET A 157 2.50 -10.54 -7.66
N GLN A 158 2.34 -9.23 -7.85
CA GLN A 158 3.23 -8.45 -8.72
C GLN A 158 4.21 -7.70 -7.83
N ASN A 159 5.49 -7.70 -8.21
CA ASN A 159 6.48 -6.87 -7.56
C ASN A 159 6.10 -5.41 -7.74
N SER A 160 6.17 -4.63 -6.66
CA SER A 160 5.83 -3.21 -6.69
C SER A 160 6.85 -2.43 -7.50
N GLU A 161 6.42 -1.50 -8.33
CA GLU A 161 7.35 -0.55 -8.96
C GLU A 161 7.94 0.45 -7.96
N TYR A 162 7.34 0.61 -6.78
CA TYR A 162 7.77 1.58 -5.80
C TYR A 162 8.89 1.03 -4.92
N LEU A 163 10.08 1.63 -5.04
CA LEU A 163 11.25 1.27 -4.26
C LEU A 163 11.23 1.93 -2.88
N GLY A 164 10.68 3.13 -2.76
CA GLY A 164 10.58 3.85 -1.50
C GLY A 164 10.61 5.36 -1.71
N THR A 165 10.44 6.10 -0.62
CA THR A 165 10.61 7.56 -0.60
C THR A 165 11.98 7.91 -0.05
N ILE A 166 12.71 8.80 -0.73
CA ILE A 166 13.94 9.42 -0.23
C ILE A 166 13.62 10.77 0.43
N GLU A 167 14.25 11.03 1.56
CA GLU A 167 14.25 12.32 2.27
C GLU A 167 15.68 12.83 2.49
N GLY A 168 15.83 14.08 2.95
CA GLY A 168 17.14 14.69 3.26
C GLY A 168 17.85 15.37 2.07
N LEU A 169 17.23 15.34 0.88
CA LEU A 169 17.70 16.10 -0.27
C LEU A 169 16.98 17.46 -0.36
N TYR A 170 17.74 18.54 -0.20
CA TYR A 170 17.23 19.93 -0.14
C TYR A 170 17.05 20.55 -1.53
N PHE A 171 16.28 19.89 -2.38
CA PHE A 171 15.89 20.42 -3.68
C PHE A 171 14.40 20.75 -3.73
N ASN A 172 14.01 21.64 -4.64
CA ASN A 172 12.61 21.81 -5.02
C ASN A 172 12.17 20.69 -5.99
N SER A 173 10.86 20.54 -6.18
CA SER A 173 10.24 19.51 -7.02
C SER A 173 10.72 19.49 -8.48
N ALA A 174 11.27 20.59 -9.02
CA ALA A 174 11.81 20.64 -10.39
C ALA A 174 13.12 19.85 -10.56
N ALA A 175 13.76 19.41 -9.48
CA ALA A 175 15.03 18.68 -9.51
C ALA A 175 14.89 17.15 -9.67
N ALA A 176 13.72 16.65 -10.09
CA ALA A 176 13.46 15.20 -10.19
C ALA A 176 14.51 14.46 -11.06
N ASP A 177 14.91 15.03 -12.19
CA ASP A 177 15.94 14.43 -13.06
C ASP A 177 17.30 14.30 -12.37
N ARG A 178 17.66 15.28 -11.54
CA ARG A 178 18.90 15.26 -10.77
C ARG A 178 18.89 14.18 -9.70
N VAL A 179 17.77 14.06 -8.98
CA VAL A 179 17.57 13.00 -7.98
C VAL A 179 17.61 11.63 -8.67
N ARG A 180 16.97 11.48 -9.83
CA ARG A 180 17.06 10.26 -10.64
C ARG A 180 18.51 9.90 -10.96
N THR A 181 19.30 10.85 -11.47
CA THR A 181 20.72 10.60 -11.78
C THR A 181 21.51 10.21 -10.54
N ALA A 182 21.26 10.84 -9.39
CA ALA A 182 21.90 10.47 -8.12
C ALA A 182 21.57 9.03 -7.71
N VAL A 183 20.29 8.63 -7.77
CA VAL A 183 19.85 7.25 -7.47
C VAL A 183 20.53 6.26 -8.41
N GLN A 184 20.51 6.54 -9.72
CA GLN A 184 21.12 5.67 -10.72
C GLN A 184 22.61 5.50 -10.50
N ASN A 185 23.32 6.58 -10.19
CA ASN A 185 24.76 6.54 -9.90
C ASN A 185 25.04 5.75 -8.63
N SER A 186 24.29 6.00 -7.53
CA SER A 186 24.42 5.22 -6.29
C SER A 186 24.21 3.73 -6.52
N LEU A 187 23.21 3.34 -7.31
CA LEU A 187 22.97 1.94 -7.67
C LEU A 187 24.09 1.33 -8.52
N ARG A 188 24.70 2.12 -9.43
CA ARG A 188 25.82 1.65 -10.26
C ARG A 188 27.10 1.48 -9.46
N THR A 189 27.32 2.32 -8.44
CA THR A 189 28.52 2.28 -7.59
C THR A 189 28.39 1.27 -6.46
N GLU A 190 27.20 1.05 -5.92
CA GLU A 190 26.97 0.10 -4.83
C GLU A 190 26.93 -1.34 -5.37
N GLY A 191 28.07 -2.02 -5.29
CA GLY A 191 28.23 -3.36 -5.83
C GLY A 191 27.26 -4.39 -5.25
N SER A 192 26.86 -4.26 -3.99
CA SER A 192 26.03 -5.27 -3.32
C SER A 192 24.63 -5.46 -3.95
N THR A 193 24.06 -4.38 -4.50
CA THR A 193 22.73 -4.41 -5.14
C THR A 193 22.79 -5.02 -6.53
N LEU A 194 23.82 -4.66 -7.31
CA LEU A 194 24.06 -5.20 -8.64
C LEU A 194 24.47 -6.68 -8.61
N THR A 195 25.37 -7.05 -7.70
CA THR A 195 25.81 -8.43 -7.51
C THR A 195 24.62 -9.33 -7.20
N TYR A 196 23.71 -8.89 -6.33
CA TYR A 196 22.51 -9.66 -6.00
C TYR A 196 21.65 -9.95 -7.25
N LEU A 197 21.43 -8.95 -8.11
CA LEU A 197 20.69 -9.15 -9.36
C LEU A 197 21.40 -10.14 -10.30
N ARG A 198 22.72 -10.03 -10.46
CA ARG A 198 23.50 -10.92 -11.32
C ARG A 198 23.50 -12.37 -10.84
N GLU A 199 23.51 -12.57 -9.53
CA GLU A 199 23.45 -13.91 -8.93
C GLU A 199 22.08 -14.58 -9.13
N HIS A 200 20.99 -13.82 -9.03
CA HIS A 200 19.63 -14.36 -9.10
C HIS A 200 19.04 -14.34 -10.51
N LEU A 201 19.62 -13.56 -11.43
CA LEU A 201 19.23 -13.46 -12.85
C LEU A 201 20.45 -13.60 -13.77
N PRO A 202 21.22 -14.71 -13.69
CA PRO A 202 22.48 -14.85 -14.42
C PRO A 202 22.31 -14.90 -15.95
N GLN A 203 21.09 -15.18 -16.43
CA GLN A 203 20.78 -15.33 -17.84
C GLN A 203 20.57 -13.99 -18.58
N ASP A 204 20.41 -12.88 -17.86
CA ASP A 204 20.22 -11.55 -18.45
C ASP A 204 21.22 -10.56 -17.81
N PRO A 205 22.45 -10.46 -18.35
CA PRO A 205 23.47 -9.56 -17.81
C PRO A 205 23.08 -8.07 -17.94
N GLU A 206 22.11 -7.74 -18.79
CA GLU A 206 21.63 -6.39 -19.00
C GLU A 206 20.48 -6.00 -18.07
N VAL A 207 19.84 -6.96 -17.39
CA VAL A 207 18.65 -6.71 -16.56
C VAL A 207 18.90 -5.62 -15.52
N ALA A 208 20.11 -5.59 -14.95
CA ALA A 208 20.48 -4.59 -13.97
C ALA A 208 20.57 -3.18 -14.57
N ASN A 209 21.14 -3.05 -15.77
CA ASN A 209 21.20 -1.76 -16.47
C ASN A 209 19.80 -1.31 -16.89
N LYS A 210 19.00 -2.20 -17.49
CA LYS A 210 17.60 -1.91 -17.87
C LYS A 210 16.77 -1.45 -16.67
N LEU A 211 16.95 -2.10 -15.52
CA LEU A 211 16.29 -1.71 -14.28
C LEU A 211 16.72 -0.31 -13.83
N ILE A 212 18.02 -0.03 -13.78
CA ILE A 212 18.56 1.27 -13.36
C ILE A 212 18.08 2.38 -14.31
N ASP A 213 18.09 2.11 -15.61
CA ASP A 213 17.66 3.05 -16.64
C ASP A 213 16.15 3.29 -16.59
N SER A 214 15.37 2.33 -16.07
CA SER A 214 13.92 2.45 -15.86
C SER A 214 13.51 3.31 -14.65
N ILE A 215 14.47 3.80 -13.86
CA ILE A 215 14.16 4.55 -12.65
C ILE A 215 13.48 5.86 -12.99
N THR A 216 12.32 6.09 -12.37
CA THR A 216 11.61 7.36 -12.40
C THR A 216 11.50 7.92 -10.98
N VAL A 217 11.40 9.25 -10.89
CA VAL A 217 11.31 9.96 -9.61
C VAL A 217 10.10 10.87 -9.62
N GLU A 218 9.25 10.72 -8.61
CA GLU A 218 8.07 11.56 -8.41
C GLU A 218 8.26 12.41 -7.14
N PRO A 219 8.31 13.75 -7.23
CA PRO A 219 8.38 14.62 -6.06
C PRO A 219 7.04 14.66 -5.33
N ILE A 220 7.10 14.71 -4.01
CA ILE A 220 5.94 14.96 -3.14
C ILE A 220 6.32 16.05 -2.15
N GLU A 221 5.51 17.10 -2.09
CA GLU A 221 5.62 18.13 -1.06
C GLU A 221 4.83 17.70 0.17
N ILE A 222 5.49 17.63 1.32
CA ILE A 222 4.89 17.34 2.62
C ILE A 222 5.20 18.45 3.61
N ILE A 223 4.46 18.48 4.71
CA ILE A 223 4.80 19.28 5.89
C ILE A 223 5.58 18.37 6.83
N ASP A 224 6.76 18.79 7.24
CA ASP A 224 7.58 18.04 8.19
C ASP A 224 7.13 18.28 9.65
N GLN A 225 7.86 17.69 10.61
CA GLN A 225 7.52 17.85 12.04
C GLN A 225 7.73 19.27 12.56
N GLY A 226 8.51 20.10 11.87
CA GLY A 226 8.72 21.52 12.18
C GLY A 226 7.65 22.43 11.59
N GLY A 227 6.75 21.91 10.75
CA GLY A 227 5.77 22.71 10.02
C GLY A 227 6.30 23.25 8.68
N ASP A 228 7.55 22.91 8.33
CA ASP A 228 8.17 23.38 7.09
C ASP A 228 7.73 22.51 5.91
N LYS A 229 7.52 23.16 4.76
CA LYS A 229 7.28 22.45 3.50
C LYS A 229 8.59 21.85 3.01
N VAL A 230 8.64 20.53 2.91
CA VAL A 230 9.79 19.79 2.40
C VAL A 230 9.39 18.93 1.20
N THR A 231 10.28 18.80 0.22
CA THR A 231 10.10 17.87 -0.90
C THR A 231 10.76 16.54 -0.57
N VAL A 232 9.99 15.47 -0.64
CA VAL A 232 10.48 14.09 -0.60
C VAL A 232 10.28 13.43 -1.96
N TRP A 233 10.98 12.32 -2.20
CA TRP A 233 11.16 11.79 -3.56
C TRP A 233 10.76 10.33 -3.63
N ASN A 234 9.63 10.03 -4.24
CA ASN A 234 9.26 8.65 -4.53
C ASN A 234 10.12 8.11 -5.66
N ILE A 235 10.76 6.98 -5.40
CA ILE A 235 11.60 6.29 -6.36
C ILE A 235 10.83 5.10 -6.89
N LEU A 236 10.65 5.07 -8.20
CA LEU A 236 9.99 3.98 -8.89
C LEU A 236 10.93 3.35 -9.91
N CYS A 237 10.72 2.07 -10.22
CA CYS A 237 11.41 1.38 -11.30
C CYS A 237 10.52 0.30 -11.89
N THR A 238 10.87 -0.17 -13.09
CA THR A 238 10.33 -1.46 -13.55
C THR A 238 10.95 -2.56 -12.69
N PRO A 239 10.15 -3.37 -11.97
CA PRO A 239 10.70 -4.39 -11.08
C PRO A 239 11.42 -5.47 -11.91
N PRO A 240 12.54 -6.02 -11.38
CA PRO A 240 13.19 -7.14 -12.03
C PRO A 240 12.27 -8.37 -11.95
N PRO A 241 12.42 -9.33 -12.89
CA PRO A 241 11.63 -10.57 -12.92
C PRO A 241 12.09 -11.57 -11.83
N LEU A 242 12.22 -11.10 -10.59
CA LEU A 242 12.57 -11.90 -9.43
C LEU A 242 11.32 -12.53 -8.80
N PRO A 243 11.44 -13.74 -8.24
CA PRO A 243 10.50 -14.20 -7.22
C PRO A 243 10.34 -13.14 -6.12
N HIS A 244 9.14 -13.00 -5.56
CA HIS A 244 8.87 -11.89 -4.65
C HIS A 244 9.77 -11.87 -3.40
N ALA A 245 10.13 -13.04 -2.86
CA ALA A 245 11.03 -13.12 -1.71
C ALA A 245 12.41 -12.51 -2.02
N ASP A 246 12.94 -12.78 -3.21
CA ASP A 246 14.21 -12.23 -3.68
C ASP A 246 14.08 -10.75 -4.02
N TYR A 247 12.93 -10.34 -4.57
CA TYR A 247 12.62 -8.93 -4.83
C TYR A 247 12.63 -8.09 -3.55
N VAL A 248 12.02 -8.59 -2.46
CA VAL A 248 12.03 -7.91 -1.15
C VAL A 248 13.46 -7.81 -0.62
N THR A 249 14.23 -8.88 -0.70
CA THR A 249 15.64 -8.90 -0.26
C THR A 249 16.49 -7.91 -1.06
N TRP A 250 16.26 -7.82 -2.37
CA TRP A 250 16.91 -6.84 -3.23
C TRP A 250 16.52 -5.41 -2.87
N MET A 251 15.22 -5.13 -2.68
CA MET A 251 14.75 -3.82 -2.22
C MET A 251 15.36 -3.41 -0.89
N ASP A 252 15.53 -4.34 0.06
CA ASP A 252 16.15 -4.04 1.35
C ASP A 252 17.63 -3.64 1.19
N LYS A 253 18.31 -4.10 0.14
CA LYS A 253 19.66 -3.62 -0.21
C LYS A 253 19.58 -2.22 -0.84
N VAL A 254 18.67 -2.00 -1.79
CA VAL A 254 18.44 -0.69 -2.41
C VAL A 254 18.13 0.38 -1.35
N ARG A 255 17.32 0.06 -0.34
CA ARG A 255 16.91 1.00 0.71
C ARG A 255 17.99 1.35 1.72
N LYS A 256 19.12 0.63 1.72
CA LYS A 256 20.30 0.96 2.51
C LYS A 256 21.24 1.92 1.78
N LEU A 257 20.94 2.25 0.52
CA LEU A 257 21.71 3.24 -0.23
C LEU A 257 21.61 4.61 0.42
N GLU A 258 22.73 5.30 0.37
CA GLU A 258 22.81 6.71 0.68
C GLU A 258 23.13 7.48 -0.58
N LEU A 259 22.44 8.58 -0.76
CA LEU A 259 22.60 9.45 -1.92
C LEU A 259 23.36 10.67 -1.46
N LEU A 260 24.58 10.83 -1.96
CA LEU A 260 25.37 12.01 -1.71
C LEU A 260 25.34 12.89 -2.95
N ASP A 261 24.72 14.07 -2.80
CA ASP A 261 24.75 15.09 -3.83
C ASP A 261 25.49 16.33 -3.32
N LYS A 262 26.41 16.83 -4.15
CA LYS A 262 27.28 17.98 -3.86
C LYS A 262 26.53 19.24 -3.40
N TYR A 263 25.33 19.47 -3.90
CA TYR A 263 24.53 20.67 -3.61
C TYR A 263 23.25 20.36 -2.82
N GLY A 264 22.74 19.12 -2.90
CA GLY A 264 21.48 18.71 -2.30
C GLY A 264 21.59 18.08 -0.92
N GLY A 265 22.79 17.79 -0.44
CA GLY A 265 22.99 17.13 0.85
C GLY A 265 22.97 15.61 0.76
N ARG A 266 22.50 14.95 1.83
CA ARG A 266 22.49 13.49 1.98
C ARG A 266 21.07 12.98 1.98
N GLY A 267 20.73 12.21 0.95
CA GLY A 267 19.46 11.51 0.82
C GLY A 267 19.49 10.11 1.40
N THR A 268 18.45 9.73 2.12
CA THR A 268 18.23 8.35 2.60
C THR A 268 16.80 7.91 2.40
N PHE A 269 16.58 6.61 2.26
CA PHE A 269 15.21 6.07 2.19
C PHE A 269 14.52 6.16 3.56
N ARG A 270 13.25 6.54 3.53
CA ARG A 270 12.35 6.53 4.69
C ARG A 270 12.03 5.09 5.10
N VAL A 271 12.89 4.44 5.88
CA VAL A 271 12.66 3.05 6.31
C VAL A 271 11.64 2.98 7.45
N GLN A 272 11.79 3.84 8.46
CA GLN A 272 10.91 3.84 9.65
C GLN A 272 9.62 4.63 9.46
N ARG A 273 9.57 5.48 8.42
CA ARG A 273 8.56 6.52 8.22
C ARG A 273 7.93 6.43 6.83
N GLN A 274 7.75 5.21 6.33
CA GLN A 274 7.09 5.00 5.04
C GLN A 274 5.68 5.54 5.09
N PHE A 275 5.26 6.16 3.99
CA PHE A 275 3.88 6.55 3.88
C PHE A 275 2.97 5.34 3.90
N HIS A 276 1.78 5.53 4.46
CA HIS A 276 0.70 4.57 4.41
C HIS A 276 -0.61 5.34 4.33
N CYS A 277 -1.14 5.50 3.11
CA CYS A 277 -2.43 6.11 2.90
C CYS A 277 -3.51 5.16 3.47
N ILE A 278 -4.13 5.50 4.59
CA ILE A 278 -5.17 4.66 5.20
C ILE A 278 -6.39 4.48 4.28
N ALA A 279 -6.58 5.39 3.32
CA ALA A 279 -7.74 5.42 2.48
C ALA A 279 -7.66 4.47 1.29
N CYS A 280 -6.59 4.57 0.50
CA CYS A 280 -6.38 3.69 -0.65
C CYS A 280 -5.42 2.54 -0.36
N GLN A 281 -4.71 2.55 0.78
CA GLN A 281 -3.65 1.62 1.19
C GLN A 281 -2.34 1.74 0.39
N SER A 282 -2.13 2.84 -0.33
CA SER A 282 -0.87 3.06 -1.03
C SER A 282 0.25 3.44 -0.06
N VAL A 283 1.47 2.98 -0.36
CA VAL A 283 2.71 3.36 0.34
C VAL A 283 3.46 4.53 -0.29
N SER A 284 2.91 5.11 -1.35
CA SER A 284 3.56 6.17 -2.13
C SER A 284 3.21 7.58 -1.64
N HIS A 285 2.18 7.74 -0.81
CA HIS A 285 1.74 9.07 -0.39
C HIS A 285 1.04 9.02 0.97
N PRO A 286 1.09 10.11 1.76
CA PRO A 286 0.27 10.25 2.95
C PRO A 286 -1.21 10.39 2.58
N THR A 287 -2.11 10.12 3.53
CA THR A 287 -3.56 10.12 3.32
C THR A 287 -4.09 11.44 2.75
N GLY A 288 -3.62 12.58 3.27
CA GLY A 288 -4.02 13.90 2.79
C GLY A 288 -3.65 14.20 1.33
N LEU A 289 -2.74 13.43 0.74
CA LEU A 289 -2.30 13.56 -0.65
C LEU A 289 -2.81 12.41 -1.54
N CYS A 290 -3.87 11.71 -1.12
CA CYS A 290 -4.42 10.64 -1.92
C CYS A 290 -5.00 11.18 -3.24
N PRO A 291 -4.64 10.62 -4.41
CA PRO A 291 -5.08 11.14 -5.71
C PRO A 291 -6.50 10.72 -6.10
N PHE A 292 -7.07 9.68 -5.47
CA PHE A 292 -8.39 9.15 -5.84
C PHE A 292 -9.54 10.15 -5.69
N PRO A 293 -9.64 10.96 -4.62
CA PRO A 293 -10.70 11.95 -4.50
C PRO A 293 -10.58 13.10 -5.51
N LEU A 294 -9.43 13.25 -6.15
CA LEU A 294 -9.20 14.24 -7.21
C LEU A 294 -9.67 13.74 -8.58
N VAL A 295 -10.04 12.46 -8.71
CA VAL A 295 -10.58 11.92 -9.97
C VAL A 295 -11.92 12.58 -10.26
N LYS A 296 -12.06 13.15 -11.46
CA LYS A 296 -13.29 13.82 -11.88
C LYS A 296 -14.49 12.87 -11.77
N GLY A 297 -15.53 13.32 -11.07
CA GLY A 297 -16.74 12.53 -10.85
C GLY A 297 -16.67 11.56 -9.67
N TRP A 298 -15.64 11.64 -8.81
CA TRP A 298 -15.45 10.80 -7.64
C TRP A 298 -16.74 10.60 -6.83
N LEU A 299 -17.16 9.34 -6.67
CA LEU A 299 -18.33 8.94 -5.88
C LEU A 299 -17.98 8.46 -4.46
N GLY A 300 -16.70 8.30 -4.17
CA GLY A 300 -16.26 8.00 -2.81
C GLY A 300 -16.35 9.22 -1.89
N GLN A 301 -15.94 9.02 -0.64
CA GLN A 301 -15.84 10.15 0.29
C GLN A 301 -14.78 11.15 -0.22
N PRO A 302 -15.03 12.46 -0.08
CA PRO A 302 -14.09 13.50 -0.51
C PRO A 302 -12.78 13.39 0.28
N ALA A 303 -11.71 13.99 -0.24
CA ALA A 303 -10.46 14.11 0.50
C ALA A 303 -10.75 14.80 1.85
N THR A 304 -10.37 14.17 2.94
CA THR A 304 -10.36 14.83 4.24
C THR A 304 -9.24 15.88 4.18
N THR A 305 -9.62 17.15 4.04
CA THR A 305 -8.70 18.29 4.04
C THR A 305 -7.96 18.46 5.37
N SER A 306 -8.32 17.69 6.42
CA SER A 306 -7.77 17.79 7.77
C SER A 306 -6.54 16.93 8.05
N MET A 307 -5.94 16.24 7.07
CA MET A 307 -4.90 15.22 7.35
C MET A 307 -3.58 15.41 6.58
N ALA A 308 -3.21 16.65 6.26
CA ALA A 308 -1.82 16.95 5.91
C ALA A 308 -0.87 16.78 7.12
N GLU A 309 -1.42 16.76 8.35
CA GLU A 309 -0.68 16.63 9.61
C GLU A 309 -0.35 15.17 10.00
N ASP A 310 -0.96 14.17 9.36
CA ASP A 310 -0.76 12.74 9.68
C ASP A 310 0.62 12.19 9.26
N ALA A 311 1.55 13.07 8.83
CA ALA A 311 2.97 12.76 8.83
C ALA A 311 3.54 12.64 10.26
N SER A 312 2.80 13.03 11.31
CA SER A 312 3.13 12.74 12.69
C SER A 312 2.84 11.27 13.02
N ILE A 313 3.85 10.44 12.80
CA ILE A 313 3.95 9.04 13.22
C ILE A 313 3.67 8.91 14.72
N GLU A 314 2.72 8.05 15.10
CA GLU A 314 2.85 7.33 16.36
C GLU A 314 4.08 6.43 16.22
N GLU A 315 5.17 6.77 16.91
CA GLU A 315 6.26 5.83 17.13
C GLU A 315 5.62 4.56 17.70
N VAL A 316 5.64 3.47 16.93
CA VAL A 316 5.39 2.13 17.47
C VAL A 316 6.46 1.94 18.52
N LYS A 317 6.12 2.28 19.77
CA LYS A 317 6.97 2.02 20.93
C LYS A 317 7.06 0.51 21.04
N THR A 318 8.09 -0.07 20.44
CA THR A 318 8.50 -1.43 20.72
C THR A 318 8.57 -1.54 22.24
N PRO A 319 7.83 -2.46 22.88
CA PRO A 319 7.85 -2.57 24.33
C PRO A 319 9.29 -2.86 24.74
N LYS A 320 9.97 -1.85 25.29
CA LYS A 320 11.25 -2.03 25.94
C LYS A 320 10.98 -3.04 27.05
N HIS A 321 11.54 -4.24 26.92
CA HIS A 321 11.66 -5.18 28.02
C HIS A 321 12.31 -4.43 29.18
N GLN A 322 11.48 -3.98 30.13
CA GLN A 322 11.96 -3.45 31.39
C GLN A 322 12.65 -4.61 32.10
N ALA A 323 13.98 -4.54 32.18
CA ALA A 323 14.73 -5.35 33.11
C ALA A 323 14.14 -5.14 34.52
N PRO A 324 13.97 -6.20 35.33
CA PRO A 324 13.38 -6.06 36.64
C PRO A 324 14.30 -5.20 37.52
N THR A 325 13.88 -3.97 37.78
CA THR A 325 14.53 -3.09 38.74
C THR A 325 14.39 -3.72 40.13
N GLY A 326 15.53 -4.15 40.67
CA GLY A 326 15.64 -4.68 42.03
C GLY A 326 15.08 -3.70 43.06
N ARG A 327 14.10 -4.17 43.82
CA ARG A 327 13.59 -3.51 45.02
C ARG A 327 14.48 -3.84 46.22
N GLY A 328 15.03 -2.79 46.82
CA GLY A 328 14.96 -2.62 48.28
C GLY A 328 16.15 -3.10 49.09
N GLY A 329 16.81 -2.16 49.77
CA GLY A 329 17.77 -2.51 50.83
C GLY A 329 18.58 -1.37 51.43
N GLY A 330 18.13 -0.11 51.35
CA GLY A 330 18.76 1.00 52.06
C GLY A 330 18.28 1.04 53.52
N LYS A 331 19.17 0.73 54.47
CA LYS A 331 19.08 1.20 55.86
C LYS A 331 20.50 1.50 56.37
N GLY A 332 20.95 2.72 56.10
CA GLY A 332 22.02 3.34 56.85
C GLY A 332 21.40 4.33 57.85
N HIS A 333 21.60 4.09 59.14
CA HIS A 333 21.52 5.14 60.15
C HIS A 333 22.76 5.05 61.02
N ALA A 334 23.63 6.03 60.83
CA ALA A 334 24.75 6.32 61.71
C ALA A 334 24.26 7.09 62.93
N THR A 335 24.69 6.70 64.12
CA THR A 335 24.87 7.61 65.25
C THR A 335 26.15 7.22 65.99
N ARG A 336 27.08 8.17 65.97
CA ARG A 336 28.44 8.15 66.48
C ARG A 336 28.39 8.64 67.92
N GLY A 337 28.75 7.79 68.87
CA GLY A 337 28.81 8.11 70.30
C GLY A 337 30.24 8.03 70.83
N HIS A 338 30.72 9.17 71.32
CA HIS A 338 31.64 9.39 72.45
C HIS A 338 32.91 8.53 72.63
N ARG A 339 34.06 9.22 72.64
CA ARG A 339 35.16 8.91 73.57
C ARG A 339 35.86 10.20 74.00
N THR A 340 35.81 10.48 75.29
CA THR A 340 36.72 11.36 76.03
C THR A 340 37.50 10.48 76.98
N TYR A 341 38.81 10.72 77.03
CA TYR A 341 39.84 10.30 78.01
C TYR A 341 39.73 8.93 78.66
#